data_AF-A0A395XB36-F1
#
_entry.id   AF-A0A395XB36-F1
#
_cell.length_a   1.000
_cell.length_b   1.000
_cell.length_c   1.000
_cell.angle_alpha   90.00
_cell.angle_beta   90.00
_cell.angle_gamma   90.00
#
_symmetry.space_group_name_H-M   'P 1'
#
loop_
_entity.id
_entity.type
_entity.pdbx_description
1 polymer ?
#
loop_
_entity_poly.entity_id
_entity_poly.type
_entity_poly.pdbx_seq_one_letter_code
_entity_poly.pdbx_strand_id
1 'polypeptide(L)' 'MTDNEKRAHDLAIAVCTDVCHLKRQYQVDAGKTHVTIDYFEEYINAYESALEAFNEKYPSGK' A
#
# COMPACT_ATOMS: atom_id res chain seq x y z
N MET A 1 14.49 10.93 0.42
CA MET A 1 14.12 9.63 -0.19
C MET A 1 15.35 8.97 -0.78
N THR A 2 15.86 7.92 -0.13
CA THR A 2 16.76 6.91 -0.70
C THR A 2 16.11 6.26 -1.92
N ASP A 3 16.85 5.52 -2.72
CA ASP A 3 16.27 4.87 -3.90
C ASP A 3 15.28 3.77 -3.51
N ASN A 4 15.46 3.10 -2.36
CA ASN A 4 14.44 2.21 -1.79
C ASN A 4 13.18 2.95 -1.34
N GLU A 5 13.31 4.12 -0.71
CA GLU A 5 12.14 4.94 -0.33
C GLU A 5 11.36 5.39 -1.58
N LYS A 6 12.04 5.71 -2.70
CA LYS A 6 11.38 6.00 -3.98
C LYS A 6 10.67 4.79 -4.56
N ARG A 7 11.34 3.64 -4.63
CA ARG A 7 10.73 2.39 -5.13
C ARG A 7 9.52 1.98 -4.29
N ALA A 8 9.61 2.12 -2.97
CA ALA A 8 8.50 1.84 -2.04
C ALA A 8 7.32 2.77 -2.29
N HIS A 9 7.58 4.07 -2.47
CA HIS A 9 6.55 5.05 -2.81
C HIS A 9 5.86 4.75 -4.15
N ASP A 10 6.64 4.52 -5.21
CA ASP A 10 6.13 4.23 -6.54
C ASP A 10 5.28 2.94 -6.54
N LEU A 11 5.75 1.91 -5.83
CA LEU A 11 5.01 0.66 -5.66
C LEU A 11 3.72 0.89 -4.86
N ALA A 12 3.78 1.62 -3.74
CA ALA A 12 2.62 1.90 -2.91
C ALA A 12 1.54 2.66 -3.70
N ILE A 13 1.91 3.65 -4.51
CA ILE A 13 0.97 4.36 -5.40
C ILE A 13 0.34 3.39 -6.40
N ALA A 14 1.16 2.54 -7.04
CA ALA A 14 0.68 1.62 -8.06
C ALA A 14 -0.34 0.62 -7.52
N VAL A 15 -0.20 0.17 -6.27
CA VAL A 15 -1.07 -0.87 -5.69
C VAL A 15 -2.22 -0.32 -4.84
N CYS A 16 -2.08 0.87 -4.25
CA CYS A 16 -3.03 1.40 -3.25
C CYS A 16 -4.46 1.49 -3.81
N THR A 17 -4.62 1.96 -5.05
CA THR A 17 -5.94 2.08 -5.67
C THR A 17 -6.63 0.72 -5.81
N ASP A 18 -5.90 -0.32 -6.23
CA ASP A 18 -6.45 -1.66 -6.39
C ASP A 18 -6.77 -2.31 -5.05
N VAL A 19 -5.92 -2.13 -4.04
CA VAL A 19 -6.18 -2.60 -2.67
C VAL A 19 -7.44 -1.94 -2.09
N CYS A 20 -7.60 -0.63 -2.28
CA CYS A 20 -8.80 0.11 -1.88
C CYS A 20 -10.06 -0.43 -2.55
N HIS A 21 -10.00 -0.71 -3.87
CA HIS A 21 -11.11 -1.30 -4.60
C HIS A 21 -11.47 -2.70 -4.10
N LEU A 22 -10.47 -3.56 -3.86
CA LEU A 22 -10.67 -4.90 -3.30
C LEU A 22 -11.30 -4.85 -1.91
N LYS A 23 -10.80 -3.98 -1.02
CA LYS A 23 -11.36 -3.79 0.33
C LYS A 23 -12.78 -3.24 0.29
N ARG A 24 -13.08 -2.32 -0.63
CA ARG A 24 -14.44 -1.84 -0.86
C ARG A 24 -15.36 -2.98 -1.28
N GLN A 25 -14.95 -3.77 -2.27
CA GLN A 25 -15.77 -4.89 -2.77
C GLN A 25 -16.05 -5.90 -1.65
N TYR A 26 -15.02 -6.26 -0.88
CA TYR A 26 -15.17 -7.15 0.28
C TYR A 26 -16.18 -6.64 1.31
N GLN A 27 -16.18 -5.34 1.60
CA GLN A 27 -17.15 -4.74 2.53
C GLN A 27 -18.59 -4.77 1.99
N VAL A 28 -18.75 -4.55 0.68
CA VAL A 28 -20.05 -4.64 0.00
C VAL A 28 -20.55 -6.09 0.02
N ASP A 29 -19.70 -7.06 -0.30
CA ASP A 29 -20.04 -8.49 -0.31
C ASP A 29 -20.39 -9.01 1.10
N ALA A 30 -19.77 -8.44 2.14
CA ALA A 30 -20.10 -8.71 3.53
C ALA A 30 -21.42 -8.06 4.00
N GLY A 31 -22.15 -7.37 3.12
CA GLY A 31 -23.43 -6.74 3.43
C GLY A 31 -23.31 -5.49 4.31
N LYS A 32 -22.13 -4.85 4.37
CA LYS A 32 -21.98 -3.60 5.14
C LYS A 32 -22.80 -2.48 4.51
N THR A 33 -23.59 -1.81 5.33
CA THR A 33 -24.42 -0.66 4.91
C THR A 33 -23.63 0.65 4.84
N HIS A 34 -22.46 0.70 5.49
CA HIS A 34 -21.53 1.80 5.41
C HIS A 34 -20.14 1.28 5.02
N VAL A 35 -19.60 1.81 3.93
CA VAL A 35 -18.26 1.48 3.43
C VAL A 35 -17.35 2.66 3.71
N THR A 36 -16.28 2.42 4.46
CA THR A 36 -15.22 3.39 4.70
C THR A 36 -13.90 2.80 4.21
N ILE A 37 -13.14 3.60 3.45
CA ILE A 37 -11.80 3.28 2.98
C ILE A 37 -10.93 4.49 3.30
N ASP A 38 -9.85 4.27 4.03
CA ASP A 38 -8.86 5.29 4.34
C ASP A 38 -7.66 5.14 3.41
N TYR A 39 -7.64 5.93 2.33
CA TYR A 39 -6.58 5.85 1.32
C TYR A 39 -5.20 6.18 1.87
N PHE A 40 -5.09 7.03 2.90
CA PHE A 40 -3.81 7.37 3.49
C PHE A 40 -3.27 6.19 4.30
N GLU A 41 -4.12 5.56 5.09
CA GLU A 41 -3.77 4.36 5.85
C GLU A 41 -3.38 3.21 4.92
N GLU A 42 -4.09 3.01 3.81
CA GLU A 42 -3.73 1.97 2.83
C GLU A 42 -2.39 2.28 2.14
N TYR A 43 -2.16 3.55 1.79
CA TYR A 43 -0.90 3.98 1.20
C TYR A 43 0.28 3.77 2.17
N ILE A 44 0.16 4.20 3.43
CA ILE A 44 1.28 4.15 4.37
C ILE A 44 1.63 2.70 4.73
N ASN A 45 0.64 1.84 4.91
CA ASN A 45 0.85 0.41 5.15
C ASN A 45 1.55 -0.27 3.96
N ALA A 46 1.14 0.05 2.73
CA ALA A 46 1.80 -0.47 1.53
C ALA A 46 3.23 0.05 1.38
N TYR A 47 3.46 1.33 1.67
CA TYR A 47 4.78 1.96 1.62
C TYR A 47 5.74 1.34 2.62
N GLU A 48 5.34 1.20 3.90
CA GLU A 48 6.19 0.65 4.96
C GLU A 48 6.56 -0.81 4.67
N SER A 49 5.57 -1.62 4.25
CA SER A 49 5.80 -3.02 3.88
C SER A 49 6.76 -3.15 2.69
N ALA A 50 6.59 -2.30 1.66
CA ALA A 50 7.48 -2.29 0.50
C ALA A 50 8.90 -1.83 0.87
N LEU A 51 9.01 -0.80 1.72
CA LEU A 51 10.30 -0.28 2.16
C LEU A 51 11.08 -1.31 2.97
N GLU A 52 10.42 -2.03 3.88
CA GLU A 52 11.02 -3.13 4.63
C GLU A 52 11.59 -4.19 3.68
N ALA A 53 10.78 -4.66 2.72
CA ALA A 53 11.21 -5.66 1.74
C ALA A 53 12.36 -5.16 0.85
N PHE A 54 12.34 -3.89 0.43
CA PHE A 54 13.43 -3.31 -0.36
C PHE A 54 14.71 -3.15 0.47
N ASN A 55 14.62 -2.79 1.75
CA ASN A 55 15.79 -2.68 2.62
C ASN A 55 16.41 -4.03 2.95
N GLU A 56 15.61 -5.08 3.11
CA GLU A 56 16.11 -6.45 3.26
C GLU A 56 16.84 -6.91 1.99
N LYS A 57 16.23 -6.68 0.82
CA LYS A 57 16.75 -7.15 -0.47
C LYS A 57 17.90 -6.30 -1.02
N TYR A 58 17.88 -4.99 -0.75
CA TYR A 58 18.84 -3.99 -1.21
C TYR A 58 19.32 -3.11 -0.05
N PRO A 59 20.16 -3.63 0.87
CA PRO A 59 20.54 -2.92 2.09
C PRO A 59 21.32 -1.62 1.87
N SER A 60 21.99 -1.51 0.72
CA SER A 60 22.71 -0.29 0.33
C SER A 60 21.82 0.81 -0.24
N GLY A 61 20.51 0.53 -0.37
CA GLY A 61 19.56 1.39 -1.06
C GLY A 61 19.65 1.37 -2.58
N LYS A 62 20.68 0.74 -3.16
CA LYS A 62 20.90 0.65 -4.62
C LYS A 62 20.42 -0.69 -5.17
#